data_AF-A0A955EBB1-F1
#
_entry.id   AF-A0A955EBB1-F1
#
_cell.length_a   1.000
_cell.length_b   1.000
_cell.length_c   1.000
_cell.angle_alpha   90.00
_cell.angle_beta   90.00
_cell.angle_gamma   90.00
#
_symmetry.space_group_name_H-M   'P 1'
#
loop_
_entity.id
_entity.type
_entity.pdbx_description
1 polymer ?
#
loop_
_entity_poly.entity_id
_entity_poly.type
_entity_poly.pdbx_seq_one_letter_code
_entity_poly.pdbx_strand_id
1 'polypeptide(L)'
;TQSQMYAMLEGGAENAIMQIIRNHNYTGESLSIGGGTVTISVTGTSTKTIQVVATENNHIRRIELTGDLVNNTFNITNRVEY
;
A
#
# COMPACT_ATOMS: atom_id res chain seq x y z
N THR A 1 10.12 2.80 15.67
CA THR A 1 9.53 4.02 16.33
C THR A 1 8.36 4.52 15.49
N GLN A 2 7.50 5.42 15.98
CA GLN A 2 6.33 5.90 15.20
C GLN A 2 6.70 6.40 13.78
N SER A 3 7.83 7.08 13.64
CA SER A 3 8.37 7.53 12.34
C SER A 3 8.69 6.37 11.38
N GLN A 4 9.21 5.26 11.90
CA GLN A 4 9.55 4.08 11.10
C GLN A 4 8.30 3.37 10.56
N MET A 5 7.25 3.23 11.36
CA MET A 5 5.99 2.66 10.88
C MET A 5 5.35 3.49 9.78
N TYR A 6 5.40 4.82 9.88
CA TYR A 6 4.93 5.69 8.79
C TYR A 6 5.73 5.48 7.51
N ALA A 7 7.06 5.43 7.59
CA ALA A 7 7.90 5.15 6.43
C ALA A 7 7.60 3.79 5.80
N MET A 8 7.32 2.76 6.61
CA MET A 8 6.90 1.44 6.12
C MET A 8 5.55 1.49 5.39
N LEU A 9 4.58 2.23 5.92
CA LEU A 9 3.25 2.37 5.30
C LEU A 9 3.34 3.12 3.97
N GLU A 10 4.02 4.26 3.93
CA GLU A 10 4.20 5.05 2.72
C GLU A 10 5.00 4.27 1.66
N GLY A 11 6.10 3.63 2.07
CA GLY A 11 6.89 2.79 1.16
C GLY A 11 6.11 1.60 0.60
N GLY A 12 5.24 0.99 1.41
CA GLY A 12 4.33 -0.05 0.94
C GLY A 12 3.30 0.47 -0.07
N ALA A 13 2.72 1.64 0.19
CA ALA A 13 1.78 2.28 -0.72
C ALA A 13 2.42 2.68 -2.05
N GLU A 14 3.59 3.32 -2.03
CA GLU A 14 4.34 3.69 -3.23
C GLU A 14 4.71 2.46 -4.05
N ASN A 15 5.21 1.41 -3.40
CA ASN A 15 5.49 0.14 -4.08
C ASN A 15 4.24 -0.43 -4.74
N ALA A 16 3.10 -0.46 -4.03
CA ALA A 16 1.84 -0.96 -4.58
C ALA A 16 1.41 -0.16 -5.83
N ILE A 17 1.49 1.17 -5.79
CA ILE A 17 1.14 2.04 -6.93
C ILE A 17 2.06 1.76 -8.12
N MET A 18 3.37 1.66 -7.89
CA MET A 18 4.35 1.32 -8.94
C MET A 18 4.06 -0.05 -9.56
N GLN A 19 3.71 -1.04 -8.75
CA GLN A 19 3.40 -2.39 -9.21
C GLN A 19 2.07 -2.43 -9.98
N ILE A 20 1.05 -1.67 -9.55
CA ILE A 20 -0.22 -1.52 -10.28
C ILE A 20 0.01 -0.94 -11.67
N ILE A 21 0.85 0.10 -11.80
CA ILE A 21 1.14 0.74 -13.09
C ILE A 21 1.90 -0.21 -14.03
N ARG A 22 2.76 -1.08 -13.49
CA ARG A 22 3.50 -2.09 -14.26
C ARG A 22 2.66 -3.31 -14.62
N ASN A 23 1.83 -3.77 -13.70
CA ASN A 23 0.96 -4.92 -13.81
C ASN A 23 -0.41 -4.56 -13.23
N HIS A 24 -1.36 -4.29 -14.12
CA HIS A 24 -2.71 -3.87 -13.74
C HIS A 24 -3.48 -4.94 -12.93
N ASN A 25 -3.01 -6.19 -12.95
CA ASN A 25 -3.57 -7.31 -12.19
C ASN A 25 -2.80 -7.59 -10.89
N TYR A 26 -1.93 -6.69 -10.45
CA TYR A 26 -1.23 -6.83 -9.17
C TYR A 26 -2.23 -6.89 -8.01
N THR A 27 -2.09 -7.92 -7.16
CA THR A 27 -3.00 -8.21 -6.03
C THR A 27 -2.37 -7.94 -4.66
N GLY A 28 -1.10 -7.54 -4.61
CA GLY A 28 -0.36 -7.34 -3.36
C GLY A 28 0.82 -8.29 -3.15
N GLU A 29 1.56 -8.05 -2.07
CA GLU A 29 2.73 -8.82 -1.65
C GLU A 29 3.08 -8.51 -0.18
N SER A 30 4.06 -9.23 0.37
CA SER A 30 4.65 -8.89 1.68
C SER A 30 6.12 -8.51 1.51
N LEU A 31 6.52 -7.43 2.17
CA LEU A 31 7.87 -6.87 2.14
C LEU A 31 8.44 -6.80 3.55
N SER A 32 9.75 -7.02 3.69
CA SER A 32 10.47 -6.74 4.93
C SER A 32 11.18 -5.40 4.82
N ILE A 33 10.82 -4.44 5.66
CA ILE A 33 11.34 -3.06 5.64
C ILE A 33 11.78 -2.67 7.05
N GLY A 34 13.06 -2.31 7.22
CA GLY A 34 13.58 -1.81 8.49
C GLY A 34 13.50 -2.79 9.68
N GLY A 35 13.38 -4.09 9.43
CA GLY A 35 13.18 -5.09 10.49
C GLY A 35 11.71 -5.33 10.89
N GLY A 36 10.76 -4.64 10.26
CA GLY A 36 9.34 -4.95 10.32
C GLY A 36 8.82 -5.57 9.02
N THR A 37 7.54 -5.98 9.02
CA THR A 37 6.86 -6.55 7.85
C THR A 37 5.77 -5.60 7.36
N VAL A 38 5.68 -5.41 6.06
CA VAL A 38 4.60 -4.68 5.39
C VAL A 38 3.83 -5.65 4.50
N THR A 39 2.54 -5.80 4.75
CA THR A 39 1.64 -6.58 3.90
C THR A 39 0.79 -5.64 3.08
N ILE A 40 0.84 -5.80 1.77
CA ILE A 40 0.06 -5.06 0.78
C ILE A 40 -0.98 -6.01 0.21
N SER A 41 -2.23 -5.56 0.12
CA SER A 41 -3.28 -6.25 -0.63
C SER A 41 -4.01 -5.26 -1.53
N VAL A 42 -4.20 -5.62 -2.79
CA VAL A 42 -4.87 -4.80 -3.80
C VAL A 42 -6.09 -5.55 -4.31
N THR A 43 -7.24 -4.88 -4.29
CA THR A 43 -8.51 -5.40 -4.80
C THR A 43 -9.14 -4.41 -5.77
N GLY A 44 -10.11 -4.88 -6.56
CA GLY A 44 -10.79 -4.06 -7.57
C GLY A 44 -10.13 -4.08 -8.96
N THR A 45 -10.85 -3.57 -9.94
CA THR A 45 -10.46 -3.59 -11.37
C THR A 45 -10.05 -2.20 -11.83
N SER A 46 -11.03 -1.34 -12.17
CA SER A 46 -10.83 0.04 -12.62
C SER A 46 -10.52 0.97 -11.46
N THR A 47 -11.40 0.95 -10.44
CA THR A 47 -11.14 1.51 -9.13
C THR A 47 -10.48 0.42 -8.28
N LYS A 48 -9.32 0.73 -7.72
CA LYS A 48 -8.54 -0.18 -6.89
C LYS A 48 -8.47 0.31 -5.46
N THR A 49 -8.57 -0.63 -4.53
CA THR A 49 -8.34 -0.40 -3.12
C THR A 49 -7.04 -1.10 -2.73
N ILE A 50 -6.10 -0.31 -2.21
CA ILE A 50 -4.79 -0.73 -1.71
C ILE A 50 -4.86 -0.67 -0.19
N GLN A 51 -4.73 -1.81 0.47
CA GLN A 51 -4.56 -1.88 1.91
C GLN A 51 -3.10 -2.19 2.22
N VAL A 52 -2.50 -1.40 3.10
CA VAL A 52 -1.11 -1.57 3.56
C VAL A 52 -1.12 -1.72 5.06
N VAL A 53 -0.56 -2.82 5.56
CA VAL A 53 -0.46 -3.15 6.98
C VAL A 53 1.01 -3.26 7.36
N ALA A 54 1.49 -2.35 8.20
CA ALA A 54 2.85 -2.39 8.73
C ALA A 54 2.85 -2.99 10.14
N THR A 55 3.72 -3.97 10.37
CA THR A 55 3.92 -4.66 11.64
C THR A 55 5.37 -4.55 12.08
N GLU A 56 5.61 -3.96 13.26
CA GLU A 56 6.93 -3.84 13.89
C GLU A 56 6.80 -4.10 15.40
N ASN A 57 7.51 -5.10 15.94
CA ASN A 57 7.52 -5.39 17.39
C ASN A 57 6.11 -5.41 18.03
N ASN A 58 5.17 -6.16 17.43
CA ASN A 58 3.75 -6.24 17.80
C ASN A 58 2.92 -4.94 17.65
N HIS A 59 3.51 -3.84 17.16
CA HIS A 59 2.76 -2.66 16.77
C HIS A 59 2.26 -2.83 15.34
N ILE A 60 0.97 -2.61 15.14
CA ILE A 60 0.32 -2.69 13.85
C ILE A 60 -0.26 -1.32 13.52
N ARG A 61 -0.02 -0.85 12.30
CA ARG A 61 -0.74 0.29 11.71
C ARG A 61 -1.19 -0.07 10.31
N ARG A 62 -2.25 0.61 9.87
CA ARG A 62 -2.83 0.36 8.56
C ARG A 62 -3.18 1.67 7.87
N ILE A 63 -2.92 1.71 6.57
CA ILE A 63 -3.51 2.70 5.68
C ILE A 63 -4.29 2.00 4.58
N GLU A 64 -5.29 2.70 4.07
CA GLU A 64 -6.07 2.28 2.92
C GLU A 64 -6.12 3.42 1.92
N LEU A 65 -5.75 3.12 0.67
CA LEU A 65 -5.84 4.04 -0.46
C LEU A 65 -6.87 3.51 -1.43
N THR A 66 -7.73 4.38 -1.95
CA THR A 66 -8.59 4.09 -3.09
C THR A 66 -8.22 5.01 -4.23
N GLY A 67 -8.18 4.48 -5.44
CA GLY A 67 -7.87 5.28 -6.62
C GLY A 67 -8.17 4.58 -7.93
N ASP A 68 -8.14 5.36 -9.01
CA ASP A 68 -8.46 4.91 -10.35
C ASP A 68 -7.20 4.86 -11.23
N LEU A 69 -7.03 3.76 -11.96
CA LEU A 69 -5.96 3.62 -12.93
C LEU A 69 -6.47 4.05 -14.31
N VAL A 70 -6.01 5.22 -14.78
CA VAL A 70 -6.40 5.79 -16.08
C VAL A 70 -5.15 6.18 -16.84
N ASN A 71 -4.98 5.68 -18.07
CA ASN A 71 -3.85 5.99 -18.95
C ASN A 71 -2.47 5.84 -18.26
N ASN A 72 -2.26 4.73 -17.55
CA ASN A 72 -1.03 4.46 -16.78
C ASN A 72 -0.74 5.42 -15.61
N THR A 73 -1.70 6.26 -15.23
CA THR A 73 -1.64 7.12 -14.05
C THR A 73 -2.61 6.61 -12.99
N PHE A 74 -2.13 6.41 -11.77
CA PHE A 74 -2.97 6.06 -10.63
C PHE A 74 -3.39 7.33 -9.89
N ASN A 75 -4.68 7.66 -9.95
CA ASN A 75 -5.25 8.84 -9.29
C ASN A 75 -5.84 8.43 -7.96
N ILE A 76 -5.22 8.85 -6.85
CA ILE A 76 -5.72 8.58 -5.51
C ILE A 76 -6.93 9.46 -5.25
N THR A 77 -8.07 8.85 -4.94
CA THR A 77 -9.35 9.53 -4.64
C THR A 77 -9.66 9.57 -3.15
N ASN A 78 -9.17 8.59 -2.38
CA ASN A 78 -9.37 8.55 -0.94
C ASN A 78 -8.16 7.93 -0.21
N ARG A 79 -7.87 8.42 0.99
CA ARG A 79 -6.86 7.88 1.91
C ARG A 79 -7.44 7.86 3.33
N VAL A 80 -7.34 6.70 4.00
CA VAL A 80 -7.77 6.53 5.40
C VAL A 80 -6.65 5.87 6.20
N GLU A 81 -6.42 6.36 7.42
CA GLU A 81 -5.45 5.81 8.38
C GLU A 81 -6.19 5.19 9.58
N TYR A 82 -5.66 4.08 10.12
CA TYR A 82 -6.20 3.34 11.25
C TYR A 82 -5.13 3.02 12.30
#